data_AF-A0A7W1W2K5-F1
#
_entry.id   AF-A0A7W1W2K5-F1
#
_cell.length_a   1.000
_cell.length_b   1.000
_cell.length_c   1.000
_cell.angle_alpha   90.00
_cell.angle_beta   90.00
_cell.angle_gamma   90.00
#
_symmetry.space_group_name_H-M   'P 1'
#
loop_
_entity.id
_entity.type
_entity.pdbx_description
1 polymer ?
#
loop_
_entity_poly.entity_id
_entity_poly.type
_entity_poly.pdbx_seq_one_letter_code
_entity_poly.pdbx_strand_id
1 'polypeptide(L)'
;MKEKKQKSSSLIFKNEIRLNARAVSRGIAVGKIVCLHGRKRQYYKINLETSQIASELRRFRVAVRLAMRQLKKISSLRSDKIIETKVNIFEAHLLILGDKSLHLKIENTIKEQKVNAEWSVKIVTDDYIAKLKSIPDEHLRERYIDLEDVADRILTGLGGGGNSTLRLEKNSIVVAKEVKPSTLIELTESEPQAIITENGGWTSHTFILARELNLPAVTGLKNFLRRIKTGDEVVVDGFGGQIILNPIEKTRQKYLAAAHEFQQDKSANLETIKGKLKTLDDKEIKIRANLDLPKDYAQAKRFGAQGIGLYRSEFLFNQFKGFP
;
A
#
# COMPACT_ATOMS: atom_id res chain seq x y z
N MET A 1 11.42 42.50 35.66
CA MET A 1 9.95 42.31 35.63
C MET A 1 9.49 42.63 34.21
N LYS A 2 9.70 41.80 33.17
CA LYS A 2 9.18 40.44 32.92
C LYS A 2 7.70 40.29 33.29
N GLU A 3 6.94 39.87 32.28
CA GLU A 3 5.57 39.37 32.30
C GLU A 3 4.42 40.40 32.36
N LYS A 4 3.98 40.84 31.18
CA LYS A 4 2.54 40.82 30.83
C LYS A 4 2.32 41.02 29.33
N LYS A 5 1.52 40.10 28.78
CA LYS A 5 0.74 40.22 27.53
C LYS A 5 1.47 40.01 26.20
N GLN A 6 2.10 38.85 26.04
CA GLN A 6 2.05 38.10 24.77
C GLN A 6 1.11 36.89 24.96
N LYS A 7 -0.19 37.17 25.02
CA LYS A 7 -1.27 36.18 24.89
C LYS A 7 -2.29 36.77 23.93
N SER A 8 -2.00 36.73 22.64
CA SER A 8 -2.99 36.93 21.58
C SER A 8 -2.31 36.70 20.23
N SER A 9 -2.34 35.46 19.74
CA SER A 9 -2.53 35.11 18.33
C SER A 9 -2.12 33.65 18.06
N SER A 10 -2.81 32.71 18.71
CA SER A 10 -2.82 31.30 18.28
C SER A 10 -4.26 30.79 18.24
N LEU A 11 -5.10 31.48 17.46
CA LEU A 11 -6.37 30.93 16.99
C LEU A 11 -6.06 30.05 15.79
N ILE A 12 -5.56 28.84 16.07
CA ILE A 12 -5.45 27.76 15.10
C ILE A 12 -6.87 27.23 14.92
N PHE A 13 -7.39 27.27 13.69
CA PHE A 13 -8.76 26.88 13.35
C PHE A 13 -9.18 25.56 14.03
N LYS A 14 -10.07 25.66 15.01
CA LYS A 14 -10.69 24.55 15.79
C LYS A 14 -12.02 24.10 15.19
N ASN A 15 -12.24 24.35 13.89
CA ASN A 15 -13.48 24.00 13.24
C ASN A 15 -13.37 22.59 12.66
N GLU A 16 -14.43 21.81 12.86
CA GLU A 16 -14.60 20.51 12.20
C GLU A 16 -14.64 20.74 10.68
N ILE A 17 -13.77 20.05 9.93
CA ILE A 17 -13.74 20.14 8.47
C ILE A 17 -14.11 18.78 7.90
N ARG A 18 -15.16 18.76 7.07
CA ARG A 18 -15.60 17.56 6.37
C ARG A 18 -15.17 17.59 4.92
N LEU A 19 -14.54 16.53 4.47
CA LEU A 19 -14.04 16.36 3.11
C LEU A 19 -14.60 15.08 2.51
N ASN A 20 -14.97 15.14 1.24
CA ASN A 20 -15.38 13.98 0.48
C ASN A 20 -14.16 13.41 -0.26
N ALA A 21 -13.97 12.11 -0.09
CA ALA A 21 -12.93 11.30 -0.70
C ALA A 21 -13.58 10.09 -1.38
N ARG A 22 -12.79 9.33 -2.12
CA ARG A 22 -13.23 8.05 -2.67
C ARG A 22 -12.93 6.96 -1.64
N ALA A 23 -13.97 6.31 -1.12
CA ALA A 23 -13.82 5.08 -0.35
C ALA A 23 -13.13 4.02 -1.22
N VAL A 24 -12.11 3.36 -0.67
CA VAL A 24 -11.44 2.24 -1.35
C VAL A 24 -11.40 1.01 -0.47
N SER A 25 -11.32 1.13 0.86
CA SER A 25 -11.48 0.00 1.78
C SER A 25 -12.46 0.35 2.89
N ARG A 26 -13.39 -0.58 3.17
CA ARG A 26 -14.51 -0.38 4.10
C ARG A 26 -14.04 -0.39 5.55
N GLY A 27 -14.80 0.30 6.40
CA GLY A 27 -14.59 0.40 7.84
C GLY A 27 -14.49 1.85 8.30
N ILE A 28 -14.50 2.03 9.62
CA ILE A 28 -14.44 3.35 10.25
C ILE A 28 -13.25 3.36 11.20
N ALA A 29 -12.46 4.43 11.15
CA ALA A 29 -11.35 4.65 12.05
C ALA A 29 -11.38 6.07 12.62
N VAL A 30 -10.98 6.19 13.88
CA VAL A 30 -10.78 7.48 14.56
C VAL A 30 -9.39 7.44 15.17
N GLY A 31 -8.59 8.47 14.90
CA GLY A 31 -7.19 8.45 15.30
C GLY A 31 -6.45 9.73 14.98
N LYS A 32 -5.13 9.70 15.17
CA LYS A 32 -4.24 10.84 14.91
C LYS A 32 -3.51 10.67 13.60
N ILE A 33 -3.41 11.75 12.85
CA ILE A 33 -2.70 11.79 11.57
C ILE A 33 -1.20 11.55 11.79
N VAL A 34 -0.62 10.67 10.98
CA VAL A 34 0.82 10.54 10.78
C VAL A 34 1.10 10.75 9.29
N CYS A 35 1.72 11.89 8.96
CA CYS A 35 2.05 12.22 7.57
C CYS A 35 3.28 11.44 7.11
N LEU A 36 3.09 10.51 6.19
CA LEU A 36 4.16 9.84 5.46
C LEU A 36 4.58 10.70 4.26
N HIS A 37 5.78 11.28 4.36
CA HIS A 37 6.44 11.92 3.22
C HIS A 37 7.51 10.99 2.65
N GLY A 38 7.42 10.72 1.35
CA GLY A 38 8.45 9.97 0.63
C GLY A 38 9.79 10.70 0.69
N ARG A 39 10.88 9.96 0.90
CA ARG A 39 12.24 10.50 0.76
C ARG A 39 12.51 10.67 -0.74
N LYS A 40 12.37 11.89 -1.28
CA LYS A 40 13.02 12.22 -2.56
C LYS A 40 14.53 12.26 -2.31
N ARG A 41 15.17 11.10 -2.32
CA ARG A 41 16.62 11.01 -2.21
C ARG A 41 17.20 11.68 -3.45
N GLN A 42 18.08 12.66 -3.23
CA GLN A 42 18.87 13.24 -4.30
C GLN A 42 20.11 12.38 -4.47
N TYR A 43 20.45 12.06 -5.71
CA TYR A 43 21.61 11.26 -6.05
C TYR A 43 22.56 12.13 -6.86
N TYR A 44 23.77 12.33 -6.35
CA TYR A 44 24.81 13.01 -7.09
C TYR A 44 25.28 12.13 -8.23
N LYS A 45 25.48 12.73 -9.40
CA LYS A 45 26.24 12.12 -10.49
C LYS A 45 27.72 12.25 -10.15
N ILE A 46 28.35 11.14 -9.78
CA ILE A 46 29.78 11.08 -9.47
C ILE A 46 30.45 10.36 -10.63
N ASN A 47 31.44 11.02 -11.25
CA ASN A 47 32.27 10.40 -12.27
C ASN A 47 33.27 9.46 -11.60
N LEU A 48 33.43 8.27 -12.18
CA LEU A 48 34.32 7.22 -11.69
C LEU A 48 35.57 7.12 -12.56
N GLU A 49 36.69 6.80 -11.93
CA GLU A 49 37.87 6.34 -12.63
C GLU A 49 37.67 4.92 -13.17
N THR A 50 38.39 4.55 -14.23
CA THR A 50 38.29 3.21 -14.84
C THR A 50 38.59 2.09 -13.82
N SER A 51 39.47 2.35 -12.85
CA SER A 51 39.81 1.46 -11.74
C SER A 51 38.64 1.17 -10.79
N GLN A 52 37.71 2.12 -10.64
CA GLN A 52 36.59 2.06 -9.70
C GLN A 52 35.35 1.37 -10.28
N ILE A 53 35.29 1.20 -11.60
CA ILE A 53 34.14 0.61 -12.30
C ILE A 53 33.85 -0.81 -11.77
N ALA A 54 34.88 -1.64 -11.60
CA ALA A 54 34.71 -3.01 -11.13
C ALA A 54 34.13 -3.08 -9.72
N SER A 55 34.60 -2.22 -8.81
CA SER A 55 34.05 -2.13 -7.44
C SER A 55 32.60 -1.63 -7.44
N GLU A 56 32.26 -0.67 -8.30
CA GLU A 56 30.91 -0.12 -8.36
C GLU A 56 29.89 -1.13 -8.91
N LEU A 57 30.27 -1.91 -9.94
CA LEU A 57 29.47 -3.03 -10.43
C LEU A 57 29.22 -4.08 -9.33
N ARG A 58 30.25 -4.40 -8.53
CA ARG A 58 30.11 -5.31 -7.39
C ARG A 58 29.14 -4.74 -6.35
N ARG A 59 29.25 -3.44 -6.05
CA ARG A 59 28.37 -2.73 -5.10
C ARG A 59 26.92 -2.77 -5.55
N PHE A 60 26.64 -2.50 -6.83
CA PHE A 60 25.31 -2.65 -7.43
C PHE A 60 24.76 -4.08 -7.28
N ARG A 61 25.53 -5.10 -7.67
CA ARG A 61 25.10 -6.50 -7.56
C ARG A 61 24.84 -6.94 -6.12
N VAL A 62 25.58 -6.40 -5.14
CA VAL A 62 25.31 -6.63 -3.71
C VAL A 62 23.98 -6.01 -3.30
N ALA A 63 23.71 -4.77 -3.71
CA ALA A 63 22.45 -4.08 -3.41
C ALA A 63 21.23 -4.81 -3.98
N VAL A 64 21.31 -5.29 -5.24
CA VAL A 64 20.25 -6.12 -5.85
C VAL A 64 20.01 -7.38 -5.03
N ARG A 65 21.07 -8.11 -4.64
CA ARG A 65 20.94 -9.32 -3.82
C ARG A 65 20.34 -9.04 -2.44
N LEU A 66 20.68 -7.91 -1.83
CA LEU A 66 20.08 -7.47 -0.56
C LEU A 66 18.59 -7.18 -0.73
N ALA A 67 18.20 -6.44 -1.76
CA ALA A 67 16.81 -6.14 -2.09
C ALA A 67 16.00 -7.43 -2.34
N MET A 68 16.53 -8.38 -3.11
CA MET A 68 15.88 -9.68 -3.34
C MET A 68 15.69 -10.46 -2.03
N ARG A 69 16.70 -10.49 -1.15
CA ARG A 69 16.59 -11.19 0.14
C ARG A 69 15.55 -10.56 1.06
N GLN A 70 15.52 -9.23 1.14
CA GLN A 70 14.52 -8.51 1.92
C GLN A 70 13.11 -8.77 1.39
N LEU A 71 12.94 -8.73 0.06
CA LEU A 71 11.65 -8.98 -0.56
C LEU A 71 11.16 -10.40 -0.33
N LYS A 72 12.04 -11.41 -0.45
CA LYS A 72 11.72 -12.79 -0.09
C LYS A 72 11.35 -12.94 1.38
N LYS A 73 12.05 -12.22 2.28
CA LYS A 73 11.72 -12.21 3.70
C LYS A 73 10.33 -11.64 3.94
N ILE A 74 9.99 -10.50 3.33
CA ILE A 74 8.67 -9.87 3.42
C ILE A 74 7.59 -10.81 2.86
N SER A 75 7.86 -11.44 1.71
CA SER A 75 6.97 -12.45 1.12
C SER A 75 6.78 -13.68 2.02
N SER A 76 7.73 -13.98 2.92
CA SER A 76 7.69 -15.12 3.84
C SER A 76 7.16 -14.81 5.25
N LEU A 77 7.10 -13.53 5.65
CA LEU A 77 6.64 -13.12 6.97
C LEU A 77 5.09 -13.20 7.04
N ARG A 78 4.58 -14.29 7.67
CA ARG A 78 3.32 -14.46 8.45
C ARG A 78 2.00 -13.84 7.91
N SER A 79 0.82 -14.48 7.86
CA SER A 79 0.28 -15.75 8.40
C SER A 79 -1.07 -16.08 7.72
N ASP A 80 -1.31 -17.36 7.40
CA ASP A 80 -2.55 -18.17 7.35
C ASP A 80 -3.97 -17.61 7.04
N LYS A 81 -4.18 -16.40 6.52
CA LYS A 81 -5.54 -15.96 6.15
C LYS A 81 -5.68 -14.94 5.01
N ILE A 82 -4.59 -14.57 4.36
CA ILE A 82 -4.57 -13.49 3.36
C ILE A 82 -3.55 -13.86 2.26
N ILE A 83 -3.86 -14.89 1.47
CA ILE A 83 -2.82 -15.75 0.86
C ILE A 83 -2.49 -15.45 -0.61
N GLU A 84 -3.33 -14.81 -1.42
CA GLU A 84 -3.09 -14.86 -2.88
C GLU A 84 -2.63 -13.55 -3.53
N THR A 85 -3.30 -12.43 -3.29
CA THR A 85 -2.92 -11.16 -3.96
C THR A 85 -1.59 -10.60 -3.46
N LYS A 86 -1.26 -10.85 -2.18
CA LYS A 86 0.06 -10.54 -1.60
C LYS A 86 1.21 -11.26 -2.30
N VAL A 87 1.02 -12.54 -2.64
CA VAL A 87 2.06 -13.37 -3.27
C VAL A 87 2.32 -12.89 -4.70
N ASN A 88 1.27 -12.63 -5.47
CA ASN A 88 1.41 -12.16 -6.86
C ASN A 88 2.15 -10.82 -6.99
N ILE A 89 1.94 -9.86 -6.07
CA ILE A 89 2.63 -8.56 -6.13
C ILE A 89 4.14 -8.71 -5.89
N PHE A 90 4.53 -9.48 -4.86
CA PHE A 90 5.95 -9.66 -4.57
C PHE A 90 6.65 -10.57 -5.56
N GLU A 91 5.94 -11.53 -6.13
CA GLU A 91 6.45 -12.30 -7.27
C GLU A 91 6.72 -11.40 -8.46
N ALA A 92 5.80 -10.49 -8.81
CA ALA A 92 6.05 -9.50 -9.86
C ALA A 92 7.26 -8.62 -9.55
N HIS A 93 7.41 -8.14 -8.31
CA HIS A 93 8.59 -7.38 -7.89
C HIS A 93 9.88 -8.21 -7.96
N LEU A 94 9.83 -9.49 -7.60
CA LEU A 94 10.95 -10.42 -7.72
C LEU A 94 11.32 -10.70 -9.18
N LEU A 95 10.35 -10.75 -10.09
CA LEU A 95 10.57 -10.87 -11.53
C LEU A 95 11.27 -9.62 -12.08
N ILE A 96 10.82 -8.42 -11.69
CA ILE A 96 11.48 -7.16 -12.09
C ILE A 96 12.91 -7.09 -11.51
N LEU A 97 13.08 -7.41 -10.22
CA LEU A 97 14.40 -7.51 -9.56
C LEU A 97 15.29 -8.61 -10.14
N GLY A 98 14.71 -9.60 -10.81
CA GLY A 98 15.42 -10.70 -11.47
C GLY A 98 15.71 -10.43 -12.94
N ASP A 99 15.19 -9.34 -13.49
CA ASP A 99 15.29 -9.04 -14.92
C ASP A 99 16.74 -8.73 -15.32
N LYS A 100 17.34 -9.66 -16.07
CA LYS A 100 18.71 -9.53 -16.57
C LYS A 100 18.86 -8.33 -17.51
N SER A 101 17.82 -7.96 -18.27
CA SER A 101 17.88 -6.85 -19.20
C SER A 101 18.01 -5.51 -18.46
N LEU A 102 17.25 -5.33 -17.37
CA LEU A 102 17.36 -4.17 -16.49
C LEU A 102 18.76 -4.09 -15.85
N HIS A 103 19.26 -5.22 -15.34
CA HIS A 103 20.61 -5.28 -14.76
C HIS A 103 21.69 -4.93 -15.77
N LEU A 104 21.64 -5.50 -16.98
CA LEU A 104 22.59 -5.20 -18.05
C LEU A 104 22.55 -3.73 -18.44
N LYS A 105 21.35 -3.13 -18.54
CA LYS A 105 21.22 -1.71 -18.87
C LYS A 105 21.83 -0.80 -17.81
N ILE A 106 21.64 -1.12 -16.52
CA ILE A 106 22.26 -0.39 -15.42
C ILE A 106 23.78 -0.59 -15.40
N GLU A 107 24.26 -1.83 -15.54
CA GLU A 107 25.70 -2.14 -15.56
C GLU A 107 26.41 -1.47 -16.74
N ASN A 108 25.79 -1.44 -17.92
CA ASN A 108 26.34 -0.74 -19.09
C ASN A 108 26.37 0.76 -18.86
N THR A 109 25.34 1.34 -18.23
CA THR A 109 25.33 2.77 -17.86
C THR A 109 26.52 3.11 -16.94
N ILE A 110 26.80 2.28 -15.93
CA ILE A 110 27.96 2.44 -15.05
C ILE A 110 29.28 2.40 -15.85
N LYS A 111 29.43 1.44 -16.77
CA LYS A 111 30.66 1.23 -17.54
C LYS A 111 30.90 2.31 -18.60
N GLU A 112 29.88 2.59 -19.40
CA GLU A 112 29.97 3.46 -20.57
C GLU A 112 30.02 4.93 -20.16
N GLN A 113 29.17 5.33 -19.20
CA GLN A 113 29.14 6.71 -18.72
C GLN A 113 30.11 6.96 -17.57
N LYS A 114 30.73 5.91 -17.00
CA LYS A 114 31.65 5.97 -15.86
C LYS A 114 31.06 6.73 -14.67
N VAL A 115 29.88 6.30 -14.22
CA VAL A 115 29.15 6.95 -13.13
C VAL A 115 28.75 5.97 -12.03
N ASN A 116 28.51 6.49 -10.83
CA ASN A 116 28.09 5.71 -9.67
C ASN A 116 26.76 4.95 -9.86
N ALA A 117 26.57 3.91 -9.07
CA ALA A 117 25.44 2.99 -9.17
C ALA A 117 24.10 3.66 -8.87
N GLU A 118 24.04 4.57 -7.89
CA GLU A 118 22.77 5.22 -7.54
C GLU A 118 22.23 6.09 -8.68
N TRP A 119 23.12 6.86 -9.30
CA TRP A 119 22.78 7.64 -10.47
C TRP A 119 22.29 6.73 -11.59
N SER A 120 23.06 5.68 -11.90
CA SER A 120 22.74 4.73 -12.98
C SER A 120 21.40 4.03 -12.78
N VAL A 121 21.10 3.55 -11.57
CA VAL A 121 19.80 2.96 -11.23
C VAL A 121 18.70 3.98 -11.49
N LYS A 122 18.84 5.21 -10.97
CA LYS A 122 17.80 6.24 -11.07
C LYS A 122 17.50 6.61 -12.52
N ILE A 123 18.52 6.88 -13.35
CA ILE A 123 18.27 7.31 -14.74
C ILE A 123 17.60 6.21 -15.55
N VAL A 124 18.05 4.96 -15.35
CA VAL A 124 17.53 3.83 -16.13
C VAL A 124 16.09 3.55 -15.73
N THR A 125 15.79 3.54 -14.42
CA THR A 125 14.42 3.32 -13.94
C THR A 125 13.50 4.48 -14.32
N ASP A 126 13.98 5.72 -14.32
CA ASP A 126 13.17 6.88 -14.72
C ASP A 126 12.77 6.83 -16.20
N ASP A 127 13.66 6.38 -17.08
CA ASP A 127 13.36 6.17 -18.49
C ASP A 127 12.25 5.11 -18.67
N TYR A 128 12.34 3.98 -17.97
CA TYR A 128 11.30 2.95 -18.00
C TYR A 128 9.97 3.43 -17.38
N ILE A 129 10.02 4.18 -16.26
CA ILE A 129 8.83 4.76 -15.62
C ILE A 129 8.15 5.75 -16.57
N ALA A 130 8.92 6.60 -17.27
CA ALA A 130 8.35 7.53 -18.25
C ALA A 130 7.63 6.80 -19.38
N LYS A 131 8.22 5.71 -19.89
CA LYS A 131 7.59 4.84 -20.89
C LYS A 131 6.29 4.22 -20.38
N LEU A 132 6.30 3.63 -19.18
CA LEU A 132 5.08 3.08 -18.56
C LEU A 132 3.98 4.13 -18.36
N LYS A 133 4.36 5.34 -17.95
CA LYS A 133 3.41 6.46 -17.76
C LYS A 133 2.75 6.93 -19.06
N SER A 134 3.42 6.76 -20.20
CA SER A 134 2.88 7.12 -21.52
C SER A 134 1.84 6.13 -22.06
N ILE A 135 1.67 4.96 -21.41
CA ILE A 135 0.71 3.94 -21.85
C ILE A 135 -0.73 4.47 -21.64
N PRO A 136 -1.61 4.41 -22.67
CA PRO A 136 -3.00 4.88 -22.56
C PRO A 136 -3.84 4.08 -21.56
N ASP A 137 -3.62 2.76 -21.50
CA ASP A 137 -4.31 1.85 -20.58
C ASP A 137 -3.96 2.16 -19.11
N GLU A 138 -4.98 2.42 -18.30
CA GLU A 138 -4.83 2.82 -16.89
C GLU A 138 -4.20 1.71 -16.04
N HIS A 139 -4.59 0.46 -16.27
CA HIS A 139 -4.08 -0.69 -15.51
C HIS A 139 -2.60 -0.96 -15.80
N LEU A 140 -2.20 -0.87 -17.07
CA LEU A 140 -0.79 -1.00 -17.46
C LEU A 140 0.05 0.17 -16.96
N ARG A 141 -0.54 1.38 -16.93
CA ARG A 141 0.14 2.57 -16.40
C ARG A 141 0.47 2.40 -14.93
N GLU A 142 -0.43 1.87 -14.11
CA GLU A 142 -0.21 1.65 -12.66
C GLU A 142 1.03 0.76 -12.36
N ARG A 143 1.51 -0.05 -13.32
CA ARG A 143 2.74 -0.86 -13.15
C ARG A 143 4.02 -0.04 -12.96
N TYR A 144 4.03 1.27 -13.27
CA TYR A 144 5.20 2.10 -12.96
C TYR A 144 5.51 2.11 -11.46
N ILE A 145 4.49 1.94 -10.61
CA ILE A 145 4.62 1.94 -9.15
C ILE A 145 5.47 0.76 -8.70
N ASP A 146 5.28 -0.41 -9.30
CA ASP A 146 6.05 -1.62 -9.01
C ASP A 146 7.54 -1.44 -9.35
N LEU A 147 7.81 -0.84 -10.51
CA LEU A 147 9.18 -0.52 -10.91
C LEU A 147 9.81 0.53 -9.99
N GLU A 148 9.05 1.54 -9.57
CA GLU A 148 9.51 2.56 -8.63
C GLU A 148 9.78 1.99 -7.22
N ASP A 149 9.01 0.99 -6.78
CA ASP A 149 9.24 0.28 -5.51
C ASP A 149 10.53 -0.55 -5.59
N VAL A 150 10.72 -1.30 -6.66
CA VAL A 150 11.97 -2.05 -6.91
C VAL A 150 13.19 -1.13 -6.96
N ALA A 151 13.11 -0.01 -7.67
CA ALA A 151 14.19 0.97 -7.76
C ALA A 151 14.60 1.50 -6.37
N ASP A 152 13.61 1.90 -5.55
CA ASP A 152 13.85 2.41 -4.21
C ASP A 152 14.49 1.38 -3.28
N ARG A 153 14.16 0.10 -3.44
CA ARG A 153 14.78 -1.00 -2.68
C ARG A 153 16.25 -1.17 -3.05
N ILE A 154 16.58 -1.17 -4.34
CA ILE A 154 17.98 -1.22 -4.81
C ILE A 154 18.75 -0.01 -4.28
N LEU A 155 18.18 1.19 -4.40
CA LEU A 155 18.80 2.44 -3.93
C LEU A 155 18.97 2.48 -2.40
N THR A 156 18.07 1.83 -1.65
CA THR A 156 18.21 1.66 -0.21
C THR A 156 19.33 0.70 0.16
N GLY A 157 19.48 -0.40 -0.59
CA GLY A 157 20.63 -1.30 -0.48
C GLY A 157 21.97 -0.63 -0.78
N LEU A 158 22.01 0.30 -1.75
CA LEU A 158 23.22 1.07 -2.10
C LEU A 158 23.62 2.09 -1.03
N GLY A 159 22.65 2.71 -0.35
CA GLY A 159 22.85 3.75 0.64
C GLY A 159 23.19 3.27 2.06
N GLY A 160 23.51 1.99 2.26
CA GLY A 160 23.96 1.48 3.58
C GLY A 160 22.85 1.19 4.60
N GLY A 161 21.58 1.15 4.18
CA GLY A 161 20.52 0.44 4.91
C GLY A 161 20.22 0.91 6.34
N GLY A 162 19.76 2.15 6.52
CA GLY A 162 19.01 2.51 7.72
C GLY A 162 17.58 2.02 7.62
N ASN A 163 17.32 0.75 7.97
CA ASN A 163 15.97 0.28 8.28
C ASN A 163 15.56 0.91 9.61
N SER A 164 15.05 2.14 9.57
CA SER A 164 14.31 2.68 10.71
C SER A 164 13.03 1.85 10.80
N THR A 165 12.97 0.90 11.73
CA THR A 165 11.72 0.26 12.13
C THR A 165 10.77 1.38 12.50
N LEU A 166 9.79 1.64 11.64
CA LEU A 166 8.77 2.63 11.92
C LEU A 166 8.02 2.13 13.15
N ARG A 167 7.92 2.96 14.18
CA ARG A 167 7.05 2.70 15.33
C ARG A 167 5.99 3.77 15.32
N LEU A 168 4.77 3.40 14.93
CA LEU A 168 3.62 4.28 15.03
C LEU A 168 3.07 4.24 16.45
N GLU A 169 2.51 5.36 16.92
CA GLU A 169 1.71 5.36 18.13
C GLU A 169 0.39 4.60 17.90
N LYS A 170 -0.22 4.10 18.98
CA LYS A 170 -1.55 3.49 18.90
C LYS A 170 -2.55 4.48 18.31
N ASN A 171 -3.47 3.97 17.49
CA ASN A 171 -4.50 4.77 16.80
C ASN A 171 -3.96 5.76 15.75
N SER A 172 -2.83 5.44 15.12
CA SER A 172 -2.29 6.23 14.02
C SER A 172 -3.09 6.02 12.73
N ILE A 173 -3.39 7.13 12.04
CA ILE A 173 -3.97 7.16 10.69
C ILE A 173 -2.91 7.70 9.75
N VAL A 174 -2.47 6.86 8.83
CA VAL A 174 -1.35 7.19 7.94
C VAL A 174 -1.88 7.98 6.76
N VAL A 175 -1.27 9.14 6.50
CA VAL A 175 -1.60 9.97 5.35
C VAL A 175 -0.40 10.10 4.44
N ALA A 176 -0.56 9.77 3.17
CA ALA A 176 0.52 9.83 2.19
C ALA A 176 0.03 10.43 0.87
N LYS A 177 0.97 10.83 0.02
CA LYS A 177 0.61 11.17 -1.36
C LYS A 177 0.17 9.91 -2.11
N GLU A 178 0.91 8.84 -1.91
CA GLU A 178 0.72 7.51 -2.47
C GLU A 178 1.43 6.52 -1.53
N VAL A 179 0.94 5.29 -1.41
CA VAL A 179 1.56 4.25 -0.59
C VAL A 179 1.97 3.11 -1.49
N LYS A 180 3.23 2.68 -1.40
CA LYS A 180 3.75 1.51 -2.11
C LYS A 180 3.34 0.21 -1.40
N PRO A 181 3.15 -0.91 -2.10
CA PRO A 181 2.82 -2.19 -1.47
C PRO A 181 3.81 -2.62 -0.38
N SER A 182 5.12 -2.39 -0.63
CA SER A 182 6.18 -2.61 0.36
C SER A 182 5.93 -1.86 1.66
N THR A 183 5.67 -0.56 1.54
CA THR A 183 5.43 0.35 2.67
C THR A 183 4.17 -0.04 3.42
N LEU A 184 3.11 -0.44 2.71
CA LEU A 184 1.87 -0.88 3.36
C LEU A 184 2.12 -2.06 4.30
N ILE A 185 2.94 -3.04 3.89
CA ILE A 185 3.25 -4.21 4.71
C ILE A 185 4.16 -3.85 5.88
N GLU A 186 5.17 -3.02 5.66
CA GLU A 186 5.98 -2.50 6.77
C GLU A 186 5.11 -1.74 7.79
N LEU A 187 4.13 -0.98 7.32
CA LEU A 187 3.16 -0.31 8.17
C LEU A 187 2.28 -1.29 8.95
N THR A 188 1.94 -2.46 8.40
CA THR A 188 1.12 -3.44 9.14
C THR A 188 1.77 -3.92 10.43
N GLU A 189 3.10 -3.99 10.50
CA GLU A 189 3.82 -4.30 11.75
C GLU A 189 3.63 -3.23 12.82
N SER A 190 3.24 -2.01 12.42
CA SER A 190 2.95 -0.87 13.29
C SER A 190 1.45 -0.66 13.55
N GLU A 191 0.58 -1.54 13.05
CA GLU A 191 -0.87 -1.56 13.31
C GLU A 191 -1.60 -0.19 13.13
N PRO A 192 -1.48 0.48 11.96
CA PRO A 192 -2.27 1.68 11.68
C PRO A 192 -3.77 1.35 11.70
N GLN A 193 -4.60 2.34 12.04
CA GLN A 193 -6.06 2.19 12.06
C GLN A 193 -6.72 2.53 10.73
N ALA A 194 -6.09 3.36 9.89
CA ALA A 194 -6.56 3.66 8.55
C ALA A 194 -5.46 4.28 7.68
N ILE A 195 -5.72 4.33 6.37
CA ILE A 195 -4.84 4.98 5.38
C ILE A 195 -5.63 6.00 4.55
N ILE A 196 -5.02 7.17 4.36
CA ILE A 196 -5.51 8.22 3.47
C ILE A 196 -4.44 8.48 2.41
N THR A 197 -4.82 8.49 1.13
CA THR A 197 -3.92 8.87 0.04
C THR A 197 -4.45 10.03 -0.80
N GLU A 198 -3.55 10.87 -1.32
CA GLU A 198 -3.95 11.91 -2.30
C GLU A 198 -4.22 11.28 -3.67
N ASN A 199 -3.37 10.33 -4.07
CA ASN A 199 -3.39 9.64 -5.34
C ASN A 199 -3.72 8.15 -5.16
N GLY A 200 -4.17 7.54 -6.26
CA GLY A 200 -4.41 6.11 -6.39
C GLY A 200 -5.84 5.81 -6.86
N GLY A 201 -5.98 4.95 -7.86
CA GLY A 201 -7.26 4.46 -8.37
C GLY A 201 -7.78 3.27 -7.57
N TRP A 202 -9.08 2.94 -7.68
CA TRP A 202 -9.70 1.81 -6.96
C TRP A 202 -9.03 0.45 -7.24
N THR A 203 -8.34 0.36 -8.39
CA THR A 203 -7.62 -0.81 -8.94
C THR A 203 -6.18 -0.90 -8.46
N SER A 204 -5.64 0.14 -7.80
CA SER A 204 -4.27 0.12 -7.31
C SER A 204 -4.07 -1.05 -6.35
N HIS A 205 -2.99 -1.80 -6.58
CA HIS A 205 -2.57 -2.95 -5.77
C HIS A 205 -2.49 -2.63 -4.28
N THR A 206 -2.13 -1.39 -3.93
CA THR A 206 -2.10 -0.90 -2.55
C THR A 206 -3.48 -0.95 -1.88
N PHE A 207 -4.58 -0.63 -2.58
CA PHE A 207 -5.90 -0.66 -1.97
C PHE A 207 -6.55 -2.03 -1.97
N ILE A 208 -6.18 -2.90 -2.93
CA ILE A 208 -6.53 -4.32 -2.84
C ILE A 208 -5.92 -4.88 -1.56
N LEU A 209 -4.63 -4.61 -1.34
CA LEU A 209 -3.91 -5.02 -0.15
C LEU A 209 -4.51 -4.41 1.14
N ALA A 210 -4.94 -3.15 1.12
CA ALA A 210 -5.61 -2.53 2.27
C ALA A 210 -6.94 -3.23 2.63
N ARG A 211 -7.75 -3.63 1.64
CA ARG A 211 -9.01 -4.38 1.85
C ARG A 211 -8.74 -5.74 2.48
N GLU A 212 -7.75 -6.45 1.96
CA GLU A 212 -7.31 -7.75 2.47
C GLU A 212 -6.83 -7.67 3.92
N LEU A 213 -6.14 -6.58 4.26
CA LEU A 213 -5.69 -6.28 5.62
C LEU A 213 -6.82 -5.75 6.52
N ASN A 214 -8.04 -5.61 6.00
CA ASN A 214 -9.19 -5.02 6.69
C ASN A 214 -8.90 -3.62 7.25
N LEU A 215 -8.04 -2.88 6.56
CA LEU A 215 -7.63 -1.55 6.94
C LEU A 215 -8.51 -0.53 6.19
N PRO A 216 -9.32 0.30 6.89
CA PRO A 216 -10.08 1.36 6.25
C PRO A 216 -9.18 2.27 5.43
N ALA A 217 -9.59 2.57 4.20
CA ALA A 217 -8.78 3.39 3.31
C ALA A 217 -9.63 4.25 2.37
N VAL A 218 -9.15 5.48 2.15
CA VAL A 218 -9.79 6.48 1.29
C VAL A 218 -8.72 7.20 0.44
N THR A 219 -9.07 7.60 -0.77
CA THR A 219 -8.16 8.22 -1.75
C THR A 219 -8.80 9.43 -2.45
N GLY A 220 -8.02 10.17 -3.24
CA GLY A 220 -8.52 11.18 -4.17
C GLY A 220 -8.59 12.59 -3.60
N LEU A 221 -7.96 12.85 -2.45
CA LEU A 221 -7.90 14.18 -1.88
C LEU A 221 -6.67 14.95 -2.37
N LYS A 222 -6.85 15.78 -3.39
CA LYS A 222 -5.75 16.59 -3.94
C LYS A 222 -5.24 17.62 -2.92
N ASN A 223 -3.92 17.69 -2.75
CA ASN A 223 -3.23 18.63 -1.86
C ASN A 223 -3.65 18.50 -0.38
N PHE A 224 -4.13 17.33 0.05
CA PHE A 224 -4.51 17.06 1.43
C PHE A 224 -3.33 17.14 2.39
N LEU A 225 -2.15 16.61 2.01
CA LEU A 225 -0.94 16.65 2.84
C LEU A 225 -0.49 18.08 3.17
N ARG A 226 -0.85 19.06 2.34
CA ARG A 226 -0.54 20.47 2.57
C ARG A 226 -1.50 21.16 3.56
N ARG A 227 -2.64 20.53 3.86
CA ARG A 227 -3.73 21.11 4.65
C ARG A 227 -3.81 20.55 6.07
N ILE A 228 -3.02 19.52 6.38
CA ILE A 228 -3.06 18.78 7.64
C ILE A 228 -1.69 18.76 8.30
N LYS A 229 -1.65 18.43 9.58
CA LYS A 229 -0.42 18.22 10.35
C LYS A 229 -0.45 16.87 11.05
N THR A 230 0.74 16.28 11.24
CA THR A 230 0.89 15.13 12.12
C THR A 230 0.38 15.49 13.52
N GLY A 231 -0.43 14.61 14.10
CA GLY A 231 -1.07 14.80 15.41
C GLY A 231 -2.50 15.34 15.35
N ASP A 232 -2.95 15.87 14.21
CA ASP A 232 -4.36 16.27 14.03
C ASP A 232 -5.27 15.06 14.20
N GLU A 233 -6.41 15.24 14.88
CA GLU A 233 -7.40 14.18 15.04
C GLU A 233 -8.25 14.07 13.77
N VAL A 234 -8.50 12.84 13.33
CA VAL A 234 -9.25 12.59 12.10
C VAL A 234 -10.16 11.38 12.23
N VAL A 235 -11.35 11.49 11.64
CA VAL A 235 -12.23 10.36 11.34
C VAL A 235 -12.07 9.98 9.88
N VAL A 236 -11.93 8.70 9.62
CA VAL A 236 -11.96 8.10 8.28
C VAL A 236 -13.17 7.19 8.19
N ASP A 237 -14.11 7.55 7.30
CA ASP A 237 -15.25 6.74 6.92
C ASP A 237 -15.00 6.09 5.56
N GLY A 238 -14.58 4.83 5.60
CA GLY A 238 -14.34 3.99 4.43
C GLY A 238 -15.61 3.43 3.78
N PHE A 239 -16.81 3.73 4.30
CA PHE A 239 -18.08 3.40 3.64
C PHE A 239 -18.55 4.57 2.78
N GLY A 240 -18.75 5.72 3.41
CA GLY A 240 -19.23 6.94 2.75
C GLY A 240 -18.15 7.69 1.99
N GLY A 241 -16.87 7.34 2.20
CA GLY A 241 -15.75 8.09 1.62
C GLY A 241 -15.64 9.48 2.25
N GLN A 242 -15.81 9.61 3.56
CA GLN A 242 -15.74 10.90 4.24
C GLN A 242 -14.51 10.97 5.15
N ILE A 243 -13.88 12.14 5.19
CA ILE A 243 -12.82 12.47 6.14
C ILE A 243 -13.27 13.66 6.97
N ILE A 244 -13.16 13.54 8.28
CA ILE A 244 -13.50 14.61 9.22
C ILE A 244 -12.26 14.99 10.01
N LEU A 245 -11.69 16.16 9.73
CA LEU A 245 -10.56 16.72 10.47
C LEU A 245 -11.06 17.46 11.71
N ASN A 246 -10.34 17.30 12.82
CA ASN A 246 -10.63 17.92 14.11
C ASN A 246 -12.11 17.75 14.49
N PRO A 247 -12.63 16.50 14.55
CA PRO A 247 -14.03 16.24 14.85
C PRO A 247 -14.40 16.81 16.22
N ILE A 248 -15.59 17.40 16.35
CA ILE A 248 -16.10 17.76 17.68
C ILE A 248 -16.44 16.49 18.46
N GLU A 249 -16.45 16.56 19.80
CA GLU A 249 -16.64 15.38 20.65
C GLU A 249 -17.92 14.60 20.31
N LYS A 250 -19.02 15.30 19.98
CA LYS A 250 -20.26 14.66 19.54
C LYS A 250 -20.08 13.83 18.25
N THR A 251 -19.37 14.37 17.27
CA THR A 251 -19.05 13.67 16.01
C THR A 251 -18.12 12.49 16.29
N ARG A 252 -17.07 12.73 17.08
CA ARG A 252 -16.09 11.72 17.47
C ARG A 252 -16.75 10.50 18.13
N GLN A 253 -17.61 10.72 19.13
CA GLN A 253 -18.33 9.65 19.83
C GLN A 253 -19.29 8.90 18.89
N LYS A 254 -19.97 9.60 17.99
CA LYS A 254 -20.83 8.98 16.97
C LYS A 254 -20.05 7.99 16.10
N TYR A 255 -18.88 8.38 15.60
CA TYR A 255 -18.07 7.51 14.74
C TYR A 255 -17.34 6.40 15.51
N LEU A 256 -16.96 6.63 16.78
CA LEU A 256 -16.45 5.57 17.64
C LEU A 256 -17.51 4.49 17.90
N ALA A 257 -18.76 4.89 18.18
CA ALA A 257 -19.87 3.96 18.35
C ALA A 257 -20.12 3.16 17.05
N ALA A 258 -20.16 3.84 15.89
CA ALA A 258 -20.33 3.17 14.61
C ALA A 258 -19.16 2.23 14.25
N ALA A 259 -17.92 2.58 14.60
CA ALA A 259 -16.77 1.72 14.42
C ALA A 259 -16.86 0.45 15.29
N HIS A 260 -17.32 0.61 16.54
CA HIS A 260 -17.52 -0.50 17.46
C HIS A 260 -18.66 -1.42 17.02
N GLU A 261 -19.80 -0.85 16.60
CA GLU A 261 -20.93 -1.58 16.02
C GLU A 261 -20.48 -2.38 14.79
N PHE A 262 -19.72 -1.78 13.87
CA PHE A 262 -19.19 -2.50 12.71
C PHE A 262 -18.24 -3.64 13.10
N GLN A 263 -17.39 -3.45 14.11
CA GLN A 263 -16.52 -4.52 14.62
C GLN A 263 -17.34 -5.65 15.25
N GLN A 264 -18.37 -5.32 16.02
CA GLN A 264 -19.30 -6.28 16.62
C GLN A 264 -20.09 -7.04 15.57
N ASP A 265 -20.69 -6.35 14.59
CA ASP A 265 -21.41 -6.96 13.47
C ASP A 265 -20.49 -7.85 12.64
N LYS A 266 -19.22 -7.50 12.46
CA LYS A 266 -18.26 -8.37 11.78
C LYS A 266 -17.93 -9.63 12.59
N SER A 267 -17.96 -9.53 13.92
CA SER A 267 -17.79 -10.68 14.82
C SER A 267 -19.06 -11.53 14.95
N ALA A 268 -20.24 -10.91 14.88
CA ALA A 268 -21.56 -11.54 14.99
C ALA A 268 -22.06 -12.13 13.66
N ASN A 269 -21.79 -11.50 12.51
CA ASN A 269 -22.08 -12.04 11.17
C ASN A 269 -21.13 -13.17 10.74
N LEU A 270 -20.18 -13.57 11.60
CA LEU A 270 -19.53 -14.88 11.48
C LEU A 270 -20.48 -16.01 11.90
N GLU A 271 -21.60 -15.71 12.56
CA GLU A 271 -22.72 -16.63 12.67
C GLU A 271 -23.33 -16.80 11.27
N THR A 272 -23.18 -18.02 10.77
CA THR A 272 -23.56 -18.46 9.44
C THR A 272 -24.92 -17.90 9.03
N ILE A 273 -24.99 -17.18 7.89
CA ILE A 273 -26.26 -16.91 7.21
C ILE A 273 -26.88 -18.27 6.87
N LYS A 274 -27.79 -18.75 7.72
CA LYS A 274 -28.50 -20.01 7.58
C LYS A 274 -29.88 -19.70 6.99
N GLY A 275 -30.09 -20.05 5.73
CA GLY A 275 -31.41 -19.94 5.09
C GLY A 275 -31.35 -19.58 3.62
N LYS A 276 -32.54 -19.52 3.00
CA LYS A 276 -32.71 -19.02 1.64
C LYS A 276 -32.67 -17.48 1.67
N LEU A 277 -31.78 -16.89 0.88
CA LEU A 277 -31.76 -15.44 0.70
C LEU A 277 -32.91 -15.06 -0.23
N LYS A 278 -33.76 -14.14 0.22
CA LYS A 278 -34.88 -13.64 -0.56
C LYS A 278 -34.86 -12.11 -0.61
N THR A 279 -35.34 -11.58 -1.72
CA THR A 279 -35.66 -10.15 -1.88
C THR A 279 -36.91 -9.77 -1.09
N LEU A 280 -37.19 -8.47 -0.96
CA LEU A 280 -38.41 -7.96 -0.31
C LEU A 280 -39.70 -8.42 -1.03
N ASP A 281 -39.60 -8.77 -2.32
CA ASP A 281 -40.65 -9.35 -3.16
C ASP A 281 -40.58 -10.88 -3.27
N ASP A 282 -39.96 -11.56 -2.30
CA ASP A 282 -39.88 -13.03 -2.14
C ASP A 282 -39.12 -13.82 -3.23
N LYS A 283 -38.38 -13.14 -4.13
CA LYS A 283 -37.53 -13.85 -5.10
C LYS A 283 -36.27 -14.39 -4.45
N GLU A 284 -36.03 -15.69 -4.61
CA GLU A 284 -34.85 -16.40 -4.10
C GLU A 284 -33.58 -15.97 -4.85
N ILE A 285 -32.56 -15.54 -4.12
CA ILE A 285 -31.23 -15.18 -4.64
C ILE A 285 -30.22 -16.22 -4.15
N LYS A 286 -29.35 -16.67 -5.05
CA LYS A 286 -28.23 -17.55 -4.71
C LYS A 286 -26.93 -16.76 -4.75
N ILE A 287 -26.29 -16.57 -3.59
CA ILE A 287 -24.94 -16.02 -3.52
C ILE A 287 -23.96 -17.16 -3.70
N ARG A 288 -23.10 -17.07 -4.72
CA ARG A 288 -22.05 -18.05 -5.00
C ARG A 288 -20.68 -17.41 -4.84
N ALA A 289 -19.70 -18.21 -4.46
CA ALA A 289 -18.33 -17.74 -4.29
C ALA A 289 -17.60 -17.63 -5.63
N ASN A 290 -16.77 -16.61 -5.78
CA ASN A 290 -15.71 -16.59 -6.77
C ASN A 290 -14.43 -17.11 -6.09
N LEU A 291 -13.83 -18.16 -6.64
CA LEU A 291 -12.70 -18.85 -6.04
C LEU A 291 -11.54 -18.94 -7.00
N ASP A 292 -10.34 -18.74 -6.46
CA ASP A 292 -9.08 -18.99 -7.15
C ASP A 292 -8.49 -20.37 -6.74
N LEU A 293 -8.76 -20.82 -5.50
CA LEU A 293 -8.32 -22.12 -4.98
C LEU A 293 -9.47 -23.00 -4.47
N PRO A 294 -9.41 -24.34 -4.64
CA PRO A 294 -10.44 -25.25 -4.12
C PRO A 294 -10.59 -25.18 -2.59
N LYS A 295 -9.49 -24.94 -1.86
CA LYS A 295 -9.47 -24.90 -0.39
C LYS A 295 -10.28 -23.74 0.19
N ASP A 296 -10.42 -22.65 -0.55
CA ASP A 296 -11.09 -21.43 -0.09
C ASP A 296 -12.62 -21.58 -0.05
N TYR A 297 -13.15 -22.61 -0.73
CA TYR A 297 -14.58 -22.93 -0.66
C TYR A 297 -15.04 -23.24 0.77
N ALA A 298 -14.19 -23.86 1.60
CA ALA A 298 -14.53 -24.17 2.99
C ALA A 298 -14.82 -22.90 3.80
N GLN A 299 -14.08 -21.82 3.55
CA GLN A 299 -14.30 -20.52 4.17
C GLN A 299 -15.53 -19.84 3.58
N ALA A 300 -15.69 -19.83 2.25
CA ALA A 300 -16.85 -19.24 1.59
C ALA A 300 -18.17 -19.90 2.05
N LYS A 301 -18.17 -21.23 2.24
CA LYS A 301 -19.32 -21.99 2.76
C LYS A 301 -19.69 -21.56 4.19
N ARG A 302 -18.70 -21.23 5.04
CA ARG A 302 -18.96 -20.71 6.40
C ARG A 302 -19.67 -19.35 6.37
N PHE A 303 -19.45 -18.56 5.32
CA PHE A 303 -20.13 -17.29 5.07
C PHE A 303 -21.47 -17.44 4.33
N GLY A 304 -21.97 -18.66 4.12
CA GLY A 304 -23.27 -18.91 3.50
C GLY A 304 -23.27 -18.97 1.96
N ALA A 305 -22.10 -19.10 1.32
CA ALA A 305 -22.03 -19.27 -0.13
C ALA A 305 -22.72 -20.58 -0.57
N GLN A 306 -23.65 -20.48 -1.51
CA GLN A 306 -24.44 -21.56 -2.08
C GLN A 306 -23.81 -22.09 -3.38
N GLY A 307 -22.57 -22.55 -3.28
CA GLY A 307 -21.78 -23.08 -4.39
C GLY A 307 -20.76 -22.10 -4.95
N ILE A 308 -20.15 -22.50 -6.07
CA ILE A 308 -19.10 -21.75 -6.79
C ILE A 308 -19.73 -21.13 -8.03
N GLY A 309 -19.58 -19.83 -8.19
CA GLY A 309 -20.13 -19.07 -9.32
C GLY A 309 -19.08 -18.84 -10.40
N LEU A 310 -17.83 -18.69 -9.99
CA LEU A 310 -16.67 -18.58 -10.86
C LEU A 310 -15.51 -19.30 -10.18
N TYR A 311 -14.83 -20.16 -10.93
CA TYR A 311 -13.58 -20.79 -10.52
C TYR A 311 -12.51 -20.35 -11.52
N ARG A 312 -11.50 -19.62 -11.03
CA ARG A 312 -10.39 -19.16 -11.85
C ARG A 312 -9.37 -20.28 -11.99
N SER A 313 -9.36 -20.93 -13.15
CA SER A 313 -8.48 -22.07 -13.43
C SER A 313 -7.06 -21.66 -13.80
N GLU A 314 -6.80 -20.37 -14.03
CA GLU A 314 -5.49 -19.81 -14.38
C GLU A 314 -4.42 -20.18 -13.35
N PHE A 315 -4.80 -20.34 -12.08
CA PHE A 315 -3.89 -20.72 -11.01
C PHE A 315 -3.35 -22.15 -11.15
N LEU A 316 -4.14 -23.08 -11.71
CA LEU A 316 -3.69 -24.46 -11.94
C LEU A 316 -2.51 -24.51 -12.91
N PHE A 317 -2.43 -23.59 -13.87
CA PHE A 317 -1.33 -23.52 -14.82
C PHE A 317 -0.01 -23.02 -14.22
N ASN A 318 -0.07 -22.25 -13.12
CA ASN A 318 1.12 -21.69 -12.48
C ASN A 318 1.73 -22.60 -11.40
N GLN A 319 0.98 -23.57 -10.87
CA GLN A 319 1.48 -24.50 -9.84
C GLN A 319 2.29 -25.67 -10.40
N PHE A 320 2.05 -26.07 -11.65
CA PHE A 320 2.74 -27.20 -12.26
C PHE A 320 3.82 -26.70 -13.24
N LYS A 321 5.00 -27.34 -13.23
CA LYS A 321 6.00 -27.14 -14.29
C LYS A 321 5.54 -27.89 -15.55
N GLY A 322 4.54 -27.36 -16.24
CA GLY A 322 3.93 -27.96 -17.43
C GLY A 322 2.44 -27.64 -17.52
N PHE A 323 1.79 -28.10 -18.59
CA PHE A 323 0.32 -28.09 -18.65
C PHE A 323 -0.21 -29.05 -17.57
N PRO A 324 -1.18 -28.63 -16.74
CA PRO A 324 -1.76 -29.47 -15.68
C PRO A 324 -2.41 -30.75 -16.22
#